data_AF-A0A661PB64-F1
#
_entry.id   AF-A0A661PB64-F1
#
_cell.length_a   1.000
_cell.length_b   1.000
_cell.length_c   1.000
_cell.angle_alpha   90.00
_cell.angle_beta   90.00
_cell.angle_gamma   90.00
#
_symmetry.space_group_name_H-M   'P 1'
#
loop_
_entity.id
_entity.type
_entity.pdbx_description
1 polymer ?
#
loop_
_entity_poly.entity_id
_entity_poly.type
_entity_poly.pdbx_seq_one_letter_code
_entity_poly.pdbx_strand_id
1 'polypeptide(L)' 'MSGWQSWIWAGLALVLYIIGGLMIMGGLVMIGILGAQDLWGWGEARSIGYVAFGIGIVLSVSGVLFMRIMRNRGRA' A
#
# COMPACT_ATOMS: atom_id res chain seq x y z
N MET A 1 -4.01 16.07 22.61
CA MET A 1 -2.90 15.89 21.66
C MET A 1 -2.91 17.11 20.76
N SER A 2 -1.77 17.77 20.54
CA SER A 2 -1.71 19.02 19.76
C SER A 2 -2.28 18.80 18.37
N GLY A 3 -3.00 19.80 17.81
CA GLY A 3 -3.58 19.69 16.47
C GLY A 3 -2.56 19.27 15.41
N TRP A 4 -1.30 19.68 15.57
CA TRP A 4 -0.15 19.25 14.76
C TRP A 4 0.01 17.72 14.64
N GLN A 5 -0.24 16.97 15.71
CA GLN A 5 -0.11 15.52 15.68
C GLN A 5 -1.19 14.89 14.79
N SER A 6 -2.41 15.44 14.78
CA SER A 6 -3.52 14.96 13.97
C SER A 6 -3.22 15.08 12.47
N TRP A 7 -2.63 16.20 12.05
CA TRP A 7 -2.22 16.42 10.66
C TRP A 7 -1.15 15.42 10.19
N ILE A 8 -0.17 15.10 11.06
CA ILE A 8 0.88 14.12 10.75
C ILE A 8 0.27 12.73 10.53
N TRP A 9 -0.61 12.28 11.43
CA TRP A 9 -1.26 10.99 11.30
C TRP A 9 -2.18 10.89 10.07
N ALA A 10 -2.90 11.97 9.75
CA ALA A 10 -3.73 12.05 8.55
C ALA A 10 -2.88 11.97 7.28
N GLY A 11 -1.77 12.72 7.22
CA GLY A 11 -0.83 12.68 6.12
C GLY A 11 -0.20 11.30 5.94
N LEU A 12 0.21 10.65 7.04
CA LEU A 12 0.77 9.30 7.01
C LEU A 12 -0.25 8.28 6.49
N ALA A 13 -1.50 8.34 6.95
CA ALA A 13 -2.56 7.44 6.50
C ALA A 13 -2.85 7.61 4.99
N LEU A 14 -2.85 8.85 4.50
CA LEU A 14 -3.01 9.16 3.08
C LEU A 14 -1.87 8.59 2.24
N VAL A 15 -0.62 8.78 2.68
CA VAL A 15 0.56 8.26 2.00
C VAL A 15 0.54 6.73 1.95
N LEU A 16 0.22 6.06 3.06
CA LEU A 16 0.10 4.60 3.11
C LEU A 16 -0.98 4.07 2.16
N TYR A 17 -2.12 4.77 2.07
CA TYR A 17 -3.19 4.41 1.14
C TYR A 17 -2.75 4.53 -0.32
N ILE A 18 -2.09 5.64 -0.68
CA ILE A 18 -1.63 5.88 -2.04
C ILE A 18 -0.51 4.90 -2.44
N ILE A 19 0.47 4.69 -1.56
CA ILE A 19 1.57 3.72 -1.81
C ILE A 19 1.00 2.30 -1.93
N GLY A 20 0.04 1.94 -1.07
CA GLY A 20 -0.64 0.65 -1.16
C GLY A 20 -1.33 0.45 -2.51
N GLY A 21 -2.09 1.45 -2.97
CA GLY A 21 -2.72 1.42 -4.28
C GLY A 21 -1.73 1.31 -5.45
N LEU A 22 -0.63 2.06 -5.39
CA LEU A 22 0.45 1.99 -6.38
C LEU A 22 1.12 0.61 -6.41
N MET A 23 1.36 0.00 -5.25
CA MET A 23 1.91 -1.36 -5.16
C MET A 23 0.95 -2.41 -5.72
N ILE A 24 -0.36 -2.28 -5.49
CA ILE A 24 -1.36 -3.17 -6.08
C ILE A 24 -1.32 -3.07 -7.61
N MET A 25 -1.37 -1.86 -8.16
CA MET A 25 -1.31 -1.64 -9.60
C MET A 25 0.02 -2.12 -10.21
N GLY A 26 1.14 -1.80 -9.57
CA GLY A 26 2.47 -2.25 -9.98
C GLY A 26 2.62 -3.77 -9.94
N GLY A 27 2.10 -4.42 -8.89
CA GLY A 27 2.07 -5.87 -8.76
C GLY A 27 1.22 -6.53 -9.85
N LEU A 28 0.03 -6.00 -10.14
CA LEU A 28 -0.83 -6.48 -11.22
C LEU A 28 -0.19 -6.32 -12.60
N VAL A 29 0.46 -5.18 -12.85
CA VAL A 29 1.22 -4.93 -14.09
C VAL A 29 2.35 -5.94 -14.23
N MET A 30 3.07 -6.23 -13.15
CA MET A 30 4.16 -7.20 -13.18
C MET A 30 3.66 -8.64 -13.40
N ILE A 31 2.56 -9.05 -12.77
CA ILE A 31 1.94 -10.36 -12.98
C ILE A 31 1.39 -10.50 -14.41
N GLY A 32 0.70 -9.48 -14.91
CA GLY A 32 -0.04 -9.53 -16.17
C GLY A 32 0.81 -9.26 -17.41
N ILE A 33 1.78 -8.35 -17.33
CA ILE A 33 2.61 -7.93 -18.49
C ILE A 33 3.97 -8.62 -18.48
N LEU A 34 4.66 -8.67 -17.33
CA LEU A 34 6.00 -9.28 -17.26
C LEU A 34 5.95 -10.81 -17.06
N GLY A 35 4.84 -11.35 -16.55
CA GLY A 35 4.56 -12.79 -16.58
C GLY A 35 5.70 -13.66 -16.04
N ALA A 36 6.07 -14.71 -16.80
CA ALA A 36 7.10 -15.67 -16.41
C ALA A 36 8.53 -15.21 -16.74
N GLN A 37 8.74 -13.93 -17.09
CA GLN A 37 10.09 -13.44 -17.35
C GLN A 37 10.89 -13.44 -16.04
N ASP A 38 12.08 -14.03 -16.10
CA ASP A 38 13.04 -13.93 -15.01
C ASP A 38 13.54 -12.49 -14.91
N LEU A 39 13.32 -11.83 -13.77
CA LEU A 39 13.90 -10.52 -13.53
C LEU A 39 15.36 -10.69 -13.16
N TRP A 40 16.24 -10.66 -14.16
CA TRP A 40 17.69 -10.52 -13.96
C TRP A 40 18.29 -11.52 -12.95
N GLY A 41 17.71 -12.73 -12.82
CA GLY A 41 18.15 -13.77 -11.89
C GLY A 41 17.67 -13.63 -10.45
N TRP A 42 16.80 -12.66 -10.14
CA TRP A 42 16.14 -12.50 -8.83
C TRP A 42 14.85 -13.33 -8.70
N GLY A 43 14.46 -14.01 -9.78
CA GLY A 43 13.28 -14.87 -9.86
C GLY A 43 12.21 -14.36 -10.82
N GLU A 44 11.14 -15.15 -10.94
CA GLU A 44 10.03 -14.90 -11.87
C GLU A 44 9.27 -13.61 -11.53
N ALA A 45 9.02 -12.75 -12.53
CA ALA A 45 8.26 -11.51 -12.38
C ALA A 45 6.90 -11.71 -11.72
N ARG A 46 6.25 -12.82 -12.04
CA ARG A 46 4.99 -13.24 -11.46
C ARG A 46 5.07 -13.37 -9.93
N SER A 47 6.13 -13.99 -9.41
CA SER A 47 6.32 -14.21 -7.98
C SER A 47 6.53 -12.90 -7.24
N ILE A 48 7.38 -12.02 -7.78
CA ILE A 48 7.62 -10.67 -7.22
C ILE A 48 6.34 -9.83 -7.29
N GLY A 49 5.60 -9.93 -8.39
CA GLY A 49 4.34 -9.25 -8.57
C GLY A 49 3.27 -9.70 -7.56
N TYR A 50 3.19 -10.99 -7.23
CA TYR A 50 2.28 -11.47 -6.17
C TYR A 50 2.64 -10.95 -4.78
N VAL A 51 3.93 -10.85 -4.47
CA VAL A 51 4.39 -10.28 -3.19
C VAL A 51 4.09 -8.78 -3.13
N ALA A 52 4.38 -8.03 -4.19
CA ALA A 52 4.06 -6.60 -4.29
C ALA A 52 2.55 -6.35 -4.19
N PHE A 53 1.75 -7.18 -4.85
CA PHE A 53 0.29 -7.13 -4.77
C PHE A 53 -0.22 -7.42 -3.35
N GLY A 54 0.30 -8.47 -2.70
CA GLY A 54 -0.05 -8.83 -1.33
C GLY A 54 0.29 -7.74 -0.31
N ILE A 55 1.52 -7.19 -0.39
CA ILE A 55 1.95 -6.07 0.46
C ILE A 55 1.10 -4.83 0.18
N GLY A 56 0.81 -4.53 -1.08
CA GLY A 56 -0.02 -3.40 -1.49
C GLY A 56 -1.43 -3.46 -0.88
N ILE A 57 -2.07 -4.63 -0.87
CA ILE A 57 -3.39 -4.83 -0.23
C ILE A 57 -3.30 -4.57 1.27
N VAL A 58 -2.32 -5.15 1.95
CA VAL A 58 -2.16 -4.95 3.40
C VAL A 58 -1.93 -3.47 3.71
N LEU A 59 -1.09 -2.78 2.94
CA LEU A 59 -0.81 -1.36 3.13
C LEU A 59 -2.06 -0.49 2.89
N SER A 60 -2.82 -0.79 1.84
CA SER A 60 -4.05 -0.05 1.49
C SER A 60 -5.13 -0.22 2.56
N VAL A 61 -5.39 -1.45 3.00
CA VAL A 61 -6.34 -1.75 4.08
C VAL A 61 -5.91 -1.08 5.38
N SER A 62 -4.62 -1.16 5.71
CA SER A 62 -4.06 -0.51 6.90
C SER A 62 -4.26 1.00 6.86
N GLY A 63 -3.98 1.65 5.72
CA GLY A 63 -4.19 3.09 5.54
C GLY A 63 -5.66 3.50 5.77
N VAL A 64 -6.61 2.76 5.19
CA VAL A 64 -8.05 3.00 5.41
C VAL A 64 -8.44 2.77 6.87
N LEU A 65 -7.91 1.73 7.53
CA LEU A 65 -8.18 1.46 8.93
C LEU A 65 -7.65 2.58 9.83
N PHE A 66 -6.46 3.11 9.58
CA PHE A 66 -5.93 4.26 10.31
C PHE A 66 -6.84 5.49 10.18
N MET A 67 -7.29 5.82 8.96
CA MET A 67 -8.25 6.90 8.74
C MET A 67 -9.57 6.65 9.49
N ARG A 68 -10.09 5.41 9.46
CA ARG A 68 -11.32 5.05 10.17
C ARG A 68 -11.17 5.14 11.68
N ILE A 69 -10.07 4.65 12.24
CA ILE A 69 -9.81 4.67 13.69
C ILE A 69 -9.66 6.11 14.19
N MET A 70 -8.94 6.97 13.46
CA MET A 70 -8.81 8.38 13.81
C MET A 70 -10.16 9.09 13.82
N ARG A 71 -10.96 8.88 12.77
CA ARG A 71 -12.30 9.45 12.66
C ARG A 71 -13.26 8.94 13.73
N ASN A 72 -13.25 7.63 14.01
CA ASN A 72 -14.14 7.01 14.99
C ASN A 72 -13.78 7.36 16.45
N ARG A 73 -12.53 7.76 16.71
CA ARG A 73 -12.08 8.19 18.05
C ARG A 73 -12.32 9.68 18.33
N GLY A 74 -13.05 10.39 17.47
CA GLY A 74 -13.34 11.82 17.64
C GLY A 74 -12.07 12.69 17.63
N ARG A 75 -10.96 12.17 17.08
CA ARG A 75 -9.71 12.92 16.89
C ARG A 75 -9.76 13.59 15.52
N ALA A 76 -10.77 14.44 15.35
CA ALA A 76 -10.86 15.39 14.23
C ALA A 76 -10.19 16.70 14.65
#